data_AF-T1B9F3-F1
#
_entry.id   AF-T1B9F3-F1
#
_cell.length_a   1.000
_cell.length_b   1.000
_cell.length_c   1.000
_cell.angle_alpha   90.00
_cell.angle_beta   90.00
_cell.angle_gamma   90.00
#
_symmetry.space_group_name_H-M   'P 1'
#
loop_
_entity.id
_entity.type
_entity.pdbx_description
1 polymer ?
#
loop_
_entity_poly.entity_id
_entity_poly.type
_entity_poly.pdbx_seq_one_letter_code
_entity_poly.pdbx_strand_id
1 'polypeptide(L)'
;MDWPDWCYVPVSGAYAVVSGGGAQRVPFERAGHVGLVAGLGAWRITQGIYRFDPALYEALVATPITDEIPVDALHRLPGWCVYIETPGRTLSGVRLHGFFGFLEFDARTRRDELRLLLDLAADPREPFDPVRG
;
A
#
# COMPACT_ATOMS: atom_id res chain seq x y z
N MET A 1 11.71 9.24 17.66
CA MET A 1 10.55 8.62 17.02
C MET A 1 10.66 7.13 17.29
N ASP A 2 9.55 6.48 17.66
CA ASP A 2 9.57 5.14 18.28
C ASP A 2 9.30 3.99 17.27
N TRP A 3 9.48 4.22 15.97
CA TRP A 3 9.32 3.22 14.91
C TRP A 3 10.59 3.10 14.04
N PRO A 4 10.79 1.96 13.35
CA PRO A 4 11.98 1.71 12.53
C PRO A 4 12.06 2.58 11.27
N ASP A 5 13.27 2.81 10.77
CA ASP A 5 13.52 3.67 9.59
C ASP A 5 12.91 3.14 8.28
N TRP A 6 12.67 1.83 8.19
CA TRP A 6 11.97 1.23 7.04
C TRP A 6 10.46 1.52 7.05
N CYS A 7 9.91 2.05 8.15
CA CYS A 7 8.54 2.51 8.25
C CYS A 7 8.52 4.03 8.10
N TYR A 8 7.92 4.54 7.02
CA TYR A 8 7.80 5.99 6.79
C TYR A 8 7.04 6.67 7.93
N VAL A 9 5.83 6.18 8.19
CA VAL A 9 5.00 6.52 9.33
C VAL A 9 4.05 5.35 9.61
N PRO A 10 3.80 4.97 10.87
CA PRO A 10 2.75 4.02 11.22
C PRO A 10 1.38 4.49 10.68
N VAL A 11 0.45 3.57 10.38
CA VAL A 11 -0.88 3.93 9.86
C VAL A 11 -1.69 4.73 10.89
N SER A 12 -1.34 4.67 12.17
CA SER A 12 -1.88 5.59 13.18
C SER A 12 -1.63 7.07 12.85
N GLY A 13 -0.54 7.40 12.17
CA GLY A 13 -0.28 8.74 11.65
C GLY A 13 -1.26 9.13 10.55
N ALA A 14 -1.52 8.23 9.60
CA ALA A 14 -2.55 8.44 8.56
C ALA A 14 -3.96 8.54 9.17
N TYR A 15 -4.27 7.70 10.17
CA TYR A 15 -5.51 7.77 10.93
C TYR A 15 -5.70 9.13 11.58
N ALA A 16 -4.67 9.67 12.24
CA ALA A 16 -4.72 10.99 12.87
C ALA A 16 -4.94 12.11 11.86
N VAL A 17 -4.36 12.01 10.66
CA VAL A 17 -4.61 12.97 9.56
C VAL A 17 -6.07 12.89 9.10
N VAL A 18 -6.57 11.68 8.82
CA VAL A 18 -7.95 11.49 8.30
C VAL A 18 -9.01 11.85 9.33
N SER A 19 -8.76 11.60 10.62
CA SER A 19 -9.68 11.95 11.70
C SER A 19 -9.67 13.44 12.05
N GLY A 20 -8.68 14.21 11.56
CA GLY A 20 -8.46 15.59 12.00
C GLY A 20 -7.81 15.71 13.39
N GLY A 21 -7.32 14.60 13.96
CA GLY A 21 -6.58 14.56 15.21
C GLY A 21 -7.43 14.66 16.48
N GLY A 22 -6.75 14.68 17.63
CA GLY A 22 -7.38 14.74 18.95
C GLY A 22 -8.21 13.49 19.27
N ALA A 23 -9.39 13.68 19.87
CA ALA A 23 -10.31 12.59 20.22
C ALA A 23 -11.24 12.16 19.05
N GLN A 24 -11.08 12.76 17.87
CA GLN A 24 -11.91 12.45 16.72
C GLN A 24 -11.59 11.06 16.18
N ARG A 25 -12.63 10.39 15.66
CA ARG A 25 -12.51 9.07 15.03
C ARG A 25 -12.77 9.21 13.55
N VAL A 26 -12.08 8.40 12.75
CA VAL A 26 -12.37 8.28 11.32
C VAL A 26 -13.78 7.70 11.15
N PRO A 27 -14.71 8.42 10.50
CA PRO A 27 -16.02 7.88 10.16
C PRO A 27 -15.92 6.65 9.24
N PHE A 28 -16.89 5.75 9.28
CA PHE A 28 -16.85 4.50 8.52
C PHE A 28 -16.70 4.73 7.01
N GLU A 29 -17.41 5.72 6.48
CA GLU A 29 -17.36 6.15 5.08
C GLU A 29 -16.00 6.70 4.65
N ARG A 30 -15.11 7.03 5.60
CA ARG A 30 -13.74 7.49 5.32
C ARG A 30 -12.67 6.47 5.69
N ALA A 31 -13.05 5.24 6.06
CA ALA A 31 -12.09 4.22 6.47
C ALA A 31 -11.04 3.93 5.36
N GLY A 32 -11.46 3.92 4.09
CA GLY A 32 -10.56 3.74 2.94
C GLY A 32 -9.48 4.81 2.82
N HIS A 33 -9.79 6.07 3.17
CA HIS A 33 -8.85 7.18 3.11
C HIS A 33 -7.63 6.98 4.01
N VAL A 34 -7.73 6.18 5.08
CA VAL A 34 -6.58 5.88 5.94
C VAL A 34 -5.51 5.11 5.17
N GLY A 35 -5.92 4.10 4.38
CA GLY A 35 -5.01 3.35 3.51
C GLY A 35 -4.42 4.21 2.41
N LEU A 36 -5.24 5.08 1.79
CA LEU A 36 -4.79 6.04 0.77
C LEU A 36 -3.74 7.01 1.32
N VAL A 37 -4.01 7.66 2.45
CA VAL A 37 -3.08 8.61 3.07
C VAL A 37 -1.79 7.92 3.52
N ALA A 38 -1.87 6.70 4.07
CA ALA A 38 -0.69 5.94 4.47
C ALA A 38 0.18 5.56 3.26
N GLY A 39 -0.42 4.89 2.27
CA GLY A 39 0.31 4.38 1.10
C GLY A 39 0.82 5.49 0.19
N LEU A 40 -0.05 6.43 -0.19
CA LEU A 40 0.32 7.53 -1.09
C LEU A 40 1.19 8.57 -0.39
N GLY A 41 1.02 8.75 0.93
CA GLY A 41 1.87 9.60 1.74
C GLY A 41 3.32 9.12 1.77
N ALA A 42 3.55 7.82 1.83
CA ALA A 42 4.87 7.20 1.70
C ALA A 42 5.36 7.21 0.24
N TRP A 43 4.49 6.89 -0.72
CA TRP A 43 4.86 6.78 -2.14
C TRP A 43 5.30 8.11 -2.75
N ARG A 44 4.71 9.24 -2.34
CA ARG A 44 5.00 10.57 -2.91
C ARG A 44 6.47 10.98 -2.84
N ILE A 45 7.26 10.36 -1.96
CA ILE A 45 8.67 10.70 -1.76
C ILE A 45 9.54 10.21 -2.92
N THR A 46 9.26 9.01 -3.45
CA THR A 46 10.06 8.38 -4.52
C THR A 46 9.28 8.25 -5.82
N GLN A 47 7.95 8.14 -5.73
CA GLN A 47 7.02 7.91 -6.84
C GLN A 47 7.43 6.72 -7.73
N GLY A 48 8.09 5.72 -7.15
CA GLY A 48 8.64 4.58 -7.89
C GLY A 48 7.53 3.68 -8.45
N ILE A 49 7.58 3.44 -9.76
CA ILE A 49 6.70 2.54 -10.51
C ILE A 49 7.55 1.42 -11.10
N TYR A 50 7.19 0.18 -10.80
CA TYR A 50 7.90 -1.03 -11.20
C TYR A 50 7.07 -1.78 -12.25
N ARG A 51 7.61 -1.79 -13.47
CA ARG A 51 7.10 -2.54 -14.61
C ARG A 51 8.11 -3.62 -14.97
N PHE A 52 7.68 -4.87 -14.90
CA PHE A 52 8.52 -6.00 -15.30
C PHE A 52 8.46 -6.22 -16.81
N ASP A 53 9.55 -6.75 -17.37
CA ASP A 53 9.52 -7.28 -18.73
C ASP A 53 8.40 -8.33 -18.85
N PRO A 54 7.63 -8.38 -19.97
CA PRO A 54 6.50 -9.30 -20.09
C PRO A 54 6.85 -10.77 -19.87
N ALA A 55 8.01 -11.23 -20.34
CA ALA A 55 8.43 -12.62 -20.16
C ALA A 55 8.79 -12.90 -18.69
N LEU A 56 9.45 -11.95 -18.02
CA LEU A 56 9.75 -12.03 -16.59
C LEU A 56 8.48 -12.00 -15.74
N TYR A 57 7.53 -11.13 -16.07
CA TYR A 57 6.27 -11.02 -15.34
C TYR A 57 5.48 -12.33 -15.35
N GLU A 58 5.33 -12.95 -16.52
CA GLU A 58 4.63 -14.24 -16.62
C GLU A 58 5.37 -15.34 -15.82
N ALA A 59 6.70 -15.37 -15.86
CA ALA A 59 7.49 -16.29 -15.06
C ALA A 59 7.28 -16.07 -13.54
N LEU A 60 7.30 -14.82 -13.08
CA LEU A 60 7.08 -14.46 -11.67
C LEU A 60 5.69 -14.89 -11.19
N VAL A 61 4.64 -14.61 -11.97
CA VAL A 61 3.26 -14.96 -11.57
C VAL A 61 3.03 -16.47 -11.59
N ALA A 62 3.66 -17.20 -12.50
CA ALA A 62 3.57 -18.65 -12.55
C ALA A 62 4.40 -19.36 -11.47
N THR A 63 5.31 -18.64 -10.80
CA THR A 63 6.18 -19.23 -9.77
C THR A 63 5.35 -19.54 -8.51
N PRO A 64 5.25 -20.82 -8.11
CA PRO A 64 4.58 -21.17 -6.87
C PRO A 64 5.38 -20.65 -5.67
N ILE A 65 4.68 -20.09 -4.68
CA ILE A 65 5.28 -19.75 -3.38
C ILE A 65 5.28 -21.04 -2.56
N THR A 66 6.38 -21.77 -2.59
CA THR A 66 6.53 -23.07 -1.92
C THR A 66 7.08 -22.98 -0.51
N ASP A 67 7.76 -21.89 -0.19
CA ASP A 67 8.45 -21.66 1.07
C ASP A 67 8.02 -20.32 1.70
N GLU A 68 8.40 -20.12 2.96
CA GLU A 68 8.15 -18.86 3.65
C GLU A 68 8.96 -17.72 3.01
N ILE A 69 8.29 -16.59 2.74
CA ILE A 69 8.96 -15.37 2.27
C ILE A 69 9.62 -14.70 3.48
N PRO A 70 10.95 -14.49 3.49
CA PRO A 70 11.61 -13.84 4.61
C PRO A 70 11.15 -12.39 4.78
N VAL A 71 10.66 -12.06 5.98
CA VAL A 71 10.23 -10.69 6.33
C VAL A 71 11.35 -9.67 6.11
N ASP A 72 12.58 -10.03 6.45
CA ASP A 72 13.76 -9.17 6.28
C ASP A 72 14.04 -8.79 4.82
N ALA A 73 13.54 -9.55 3.85
CA ALA A 73 13.64 -9.17 2.44
C ALA A 73 12.71 -7.99 2.13
N LEU A 74 11.54 -7.91 2.76
CA LEU A 74 10.61 -6.79 2.60
C LEU A 74 11.15 -5.50 3.22
N HIS A 75 11.95 -5.58 4.29
CA HIS A 75 12.64 -4.42 4.87
C HIS A 75 13.65 -3.76 3.91
N ARG A 76 13.95 -4.40 2.78
CA ARG A 76 14.89 -3.91 1.76
C ARG A 76 14.20 -3.41 0.51
N LEU A 77 12.90 -3.11 0.58
CA LEU A 77 12.21 -2.44 -0.52
C LEU A 77 12.96 -1.15 -0.91
N PRO A 78 13.02 -0.84 -2.22
CA PRO A 78 13.78 0.31 -2.73
C PRO A 78 13.20 1.68 -2.35
N GLY A 79 12.04 1.70 -1.69
CA GLY A 79 11.46 2.87 -1.04
C GLY A 79 10.41 2.43 -0.01
N TRP A 80 9.95 3.37 0.81
CA TRP A 80 8.91 3.11 1.82
C TRP A 80 7.59 2.61 1.25
N CYS A 81 7.32 2.97 -0.01
CA CYS A 81 6.20 2.48 -0.78
C CYS A 81 6.62 2.38 -2.25
N VAL A 82 6.20 1.31 -2.91
CA VAL A 82 6.42 1.07 -4.34
C VAL A 82 5.10 0.81 -5.02
N TYR A 83 4.95 1.21 -6.28
CA TYR A 83 3.83 0.78 -7.11
C TYR A 83 4.28 -0.31 -8.07
N ILE A 84 3.60 -1.45 -8.10
CA ILE A 84 3.88 -2.57 -9.00
C ILE A 84 2.71 -2.73 -9.95
N GLU A 85 2.98 -2.70 -11.26
CA GLU A 85 1.96 -2.95 -12.28
C GLU A 85 1.58 -4.43 -12.37
N THR A 86 0.30 -4.70 -12.64
CA THR A 86 -0.23 -6.06 -12.78
C THR A 86 -0.95 -6.24 -14.13
N PRO A 87 -0.25 -6.13 -15.27
CA PRO A 87 -0.88 -6.21 -16.58
C PRO A 87 -1.70 -7.49 -16.76
N GLY A 88 -2.88 -7.34 -17.35
CA GLY A 88 -3.77 -8.45 -17.67
C GLY A 88 -4.48 -9.10 -16.47
N ARG A 89 -4.30 -8.60 -15.24
CA ARG A 89 -4.93 -9.16 -14.04
C ARG A 89 -6.25 -8.47 -13.72
N THR A 90 -7.12 -9.23 -13.07
CA THR A 90 -8.40 -8.75 -12.58
C THR A 90 -8.60 -9.23 -11.14
N LEU A 91 -9.35 -8.46 -10.37
CA LEU A 91 -9.83 -8.84 -9.05
C LEU A 91 -11.35 -8.70 -9.06
N SER A 92 -12.07 -9.79 -8.79
CA SER A 92 -13.54 -9.80 -8.79
C SER A 92 -14.17 -9.25 -10.08
N GLY A 93 -13.52 -9.50 -11.23
CA GLY A 93 -13.96 -9.02 -12.55
C GLY A 93 -13.59 -7.56 -12.87
N VAL A 94 -13.03 -6.81 -11.91
CA VAL A 94 -12.52 -5.46 -12.12
C VAL A 94 -11.05 -5.53 -12.53
N ARG A 95 -10.62 -4.67 -13.45
CA ARG A 95 -9.21 -4.58 -13.85
C ARG A 95 -8.37 -4.17 -12.64
N LEU A 96 -7.31 -4.93 -12.36
CA LEU A 96 -6.29 -4.57 -11.38
C LEU A 96 -5.12 -3.95 -12.15
N HIS A 97 -4.99 -2.63 -12.07
CA HIS A 97 -3.93 -1.89 -12.74
C HIS A 97 -2.57 -2.17 -12.10
N GLY A 98 -2.57 -2.27 -10.78
CA GLY A 98 -1.40 -2.54 -9.96
C GLY A 98 -1.74 -2.46 -8.48
N PHE A 99 -0.72 -2.33 -7.66
CA PHE A 99 -0.88 -2.07 -6.24
C PHE A 99 0.29 -1.25 -5.69
N PHE A 100 0.01 -0.47 -4.65
CA PHE A 100 1.00 0.14 -3.79
C PHE A 100 1.36 -0.85 -2.67
N GLY A 101 2.61 -1.26 -2.60
CA GLY A 101 3.16 -2.09 -1.52
C GLY A 101 3.99 -1.24 -0.57
N PHE A 102 3.61 -1.20 0.71
CA PHE A 102 4.32 -0.43 1.75
C PHE A 102 4.34 -1.17 3.08
N LEU A 103 5.33 -0.84 3.90
CA LEU A 103 5.49 -1.43 5.23
C LEU A 103 5.03 -0.48 6.32
N GLU A 104 4.38 -1.05 7.32
CA GLU A 104 3.95 -0.40 8.54
C GLU A 104 4.57 -1.10 9.76
N PHE A 105 4.87 -0.31 10.79
CA PHE A 105 5.11 -0.78 12.14
C PHE A 105 3.94 -0.41 13.05
N ASP A 106 3.17 -1.39 13.53
CA ASP A 106 2.11 -1.13 14.52
C ASP A 106 2.77 -0.81 15.87
N ALA A 107 2.80 0.48 16.23
CA ALA A 107 3.41 0.95 17.47
C ALA A 107 2.81 0.33 18.75
N ARG A 108 1.55 -0.14 18.71
CA ARG A 108 0.88 -0.77 19.85
C ARG A 108 1.28 -2.24 20.01
N THR A 109 1.31 -3.00 18.92
CA THR A 109 1.60 -4.44 18.96
C THR A 109 3.07 -4.77 18.69
N ARG A 110 3.85 -3.79 18.23
CA ARG A 110 5.25 -3.91 17.80
C ARG A 110 5.43 -4.93 16.67
N ARG A 111 4.47 -4.98 15.76
CA ARG A 111 4.48 -5.90 14.62
C ARG A 111 4.77 -5.17 13.32
N ASP A 112 5.46 -5.88 12.44
CA ASP A 112 5.72 -5.47 11.08
C ASP A 112 4.54 -5.94 10.22
N GLU A 113 4.00 -5.03 9.39
CA GLU A 113 2.85 -5.31 8.55
C GLU A 113 3.14 -4.88 7.11
N LEU A 114 2.94 -5.79 6.16
CA LEU A 114 2.87 -5.47 4.74
C LEU A 114 1.44 -5.04 4.41
N ARG A 115 1.31 -3.85 3.83
CA ARG A 115 0.05 -3.29 3.35
C ARG A 115 0.05 -3.24 1.83
N LEU A 116 -1.05 -3.69 1.23
CA LEU A 116 -1.31 -3.60 -0.20
C LEU A 116 -2.53 -2.70 -0.42
N LEU A 117 -2.31 -1.56 -1.07
CA LEU A 117 -3.38 -0.69 -1.55
C LEU A 117 -3.58 -0.95 -3.04
N LEU A 118 -4.72 -1.51 -3.41
CA LEU A 118 -5.00 -1.99 -4.76
C LEU A 118 -5.52 -0.87 -5.66
N ASP A 119 -4.99 -0.81 -6.88
CA ASP A 119 -5.44 0.13 -7.91
C ASP A 119 -6.47 -0.54 -8.83
N LEU A 120 -7.74 -0.29 -8.49
CA LEU A 120 -8.93 -0.82 -9.16
C LEU A 120 -9.75 0.29 -9.84
N ALA A 121 -9.25 1.53 -9.84
CA ALA A 121 -10.01 2.69 -10.24
C ALA A 121 -10.28 2.67 -11.76
N ALA A 122 -11.52 2.90 -12.16
CA ALA A 122 -11.84 3.09 -13.58
C ALA A 122 -11.37 4.47 -14.06
N ASP A 123 -11.36 5.44 -13.16
CA ASP A 123 -10.82 6.78 -13.35
C ASP A 123 -9.86 7.13 -12.19
N PRO A 124 -8.63 7.58 -12.45
CA PRO A 124 -7.62 7.86 -11.41
C PRO A 124 -8.04 8.94 -10.39
N ARG A 125 -9.15 9.65 -10.63
CA ARG A 125 -9.73 10.62 -9.69
C ARG A 125 -10.71 10.00 -8.70
N GLU A 126 -11.24 8.81 -8.98
CA GLU A 126 -12.22 8.12 -8.13
C GLU A 126 -11.74 7.93 -6.67
N PRO A 127 -10.48 7.53 -6.41
CA PRO A 127 -10.00 7.33 -5.03
C PRO A 127 -9.90 8.63 -4.21
N PHE A 128 -10.06 9.79 -4.85
CA PHE A 128 -10.04 11.10 -4.19
C PHE A 128 -11.44 11.71 -4.09
N ASP A 129 -12.48 10.97 -4.48
CA ASP A 129 -13.86 11.37 -4.29
C ASP A 129 -14.18 11.36 -2.78
N PRO A 130 -14.56 12.51 -2.18
CA PRO A 130 -14.76 12.64 -0.74
C PRO A 130 -15.94 11.84 -0.19
N VAL A 131 -16.77 11.26 -1.06
CA VAL A 131 -17.97 10.47 -0.75
C VAL A 131 -17.73 8.98 -0.98
N ARG A 132 -16.94 8.61 -1.99
CA ARG A 132 -16.77 7.20 -2.41
C ARG A 132 -15.49 6.55 -1.87
N GLY A 133 -14.41 7.32 -1.77
CA GLY A 133 -13.09 6.82 -1.36
C GLY A 133 -12.47 5.83 -2.34
#